data_AF-A0A539DRG3-F1
#
_entry.id   AF-A0A539DRG3-F1
#
_cell.length_a   1.000
_cell.length_b   1.000
_cell.length_c   1.000
_cell.angle_alpha   90.00
_cell.angle_beta   90.00
_cell.angle_gamma   90.00
#
_symmetry.space_group_name_H-M   'P 1'
#
loop_
_entity.id
_entity.type
_entity.pdbx_description
1 polymer ?
#
loop_
_entity_poly.entity_id
_entity_poly.type
_entity_poly.pdbx_seq_one_letter_code
_entity_poly.pdbx_strand_id
1 'polypeptide(L)' 'MAIKVAINGFGRIGRMAFRAIAKEFQDMEVVAINDLLEADYLAYMLKYDSVHGPFNGEVAVDNG' A
#
# COMPACT_ATOMS: atom_id res chain seq x y z
N MET A 1 -7.55 14.25 13.80
CA MET A 1 -7.75 12.79 13.90
C MET A 1 -7.78 12.26 12.49
N ALA A 2 -6.90 11.33 12.12
CA ALA A 2 -6.91 10.75 10.78
C ALA A 2 -7.97 9.64 10.68
N ILE A 3 -8.64 9.55 9.52
CA ILE A 3 -9.55 8.47 9.16
C ILE A 3 -8.70 7.21 8.94
N LYS A 4 -8.95 6.17 9.74
CA LYS A 4 -8.25 4.89 9.64
C LYS A 4 -8.90 4.01 8.59
N VAL A 5 -8.10 3.50 7.66
CA VAL A 5 -8.55 2.69 6.53
C VAL A 5 -7.87 1.31 6.58
N ALA A 6 -8.66 0.27 6.33
CA ALA A 6 -8.14 -1.06 6.03
C ALA A 6 -8.43 -1.39 4.56
N ILE A 7 -7.49 -2.07 3.88
CA ILE A 7 -7.64 -2.50 2.49
C ILE A 7 -7.74 -4.03 2.47
N ASN A 8 -8.88 -4.56 2.03
CA ASN A 8 -9.08 -6.00 1.85
C ASN A 8 -8.96 -6.36 0.36
N GLY A 9 -7.85 -6.98 -0.02
CA GLY A 9 -7.44 -7.23 -1.40
C GLY A 9 -6.42 -6.19 -1.90
N PHE A 10 -5.14 -6.54 -1.84
CA PHE A 10 -4.01 -5.71 -2.25
C PHE A 10 -3.52 -5.99 -3.69
N GLY A 11 -4.49 -6.28 -4.56
CA GLY A 11 -4.31 -6.35 -6.00
C GLY A 11 -4.10 -4.98 -6.64
N ARG A 12 -4.35 -4.88 -7.96
CA ARG A 12 -4.09 -3.65 -8.73
C ARG A 12 -4.75 -2.41 -8.13
N ILE A 13 -6.05 -2.47 -7.83
CA ILE A 13 -6.79 -1.32 -7.30
C ILE A 13 -6.41 -1.03 -5.84
N GLY A 14 -6.24 -2.06 -5.01
CA GLY A 14 -5.82 -1.88 -3.61
C GLY A 14 -4.49 -1.14 -3.48
N ARG A 15 -3.50 -1.48 -4.31
CA ARG A 15 -2.22 -0.76 -4.35
C ARG A 15 -2.36 0.67 -4.85
N MET A 16 -3.19 0.91 -5.86
CA MET A 16 -3.42 2.28 -6.33
C MET A 16 -4.16 3.15 -5.31
N ALA A 17 -5.12 2.57 -4.58
CA ALA A 17 -5.78 3.25 -3.47
C ALA A 17 -4.78 3.61 -2.36
N PHE A 18 -3.92 2.67 -1.97
CA PHE A 18 -2.83 2.95 -1.02
C PHE A 18 -1.93 4.09 -1.49
N ARG A 19 -1.45 4.03 -2.74
CA ARG A 19 -0.58 5.06 -3.32
C ARG A 19 -1.26 6.43 -3.37
N ALA A 20 -2.55 6.48 -3.69
CA ALA A 20 -3.32 7.72 -3.71
C ALA A 20 -3.48 8.30 -2.30
N ILE A 21 -3.88 7.47 -1.33
CA ILE A 21 -4.00 7.87 0.08
C ILE A 21 -2.67 8.44 0.60
N ALA A 22 -1.56 7.71 0.39
CA ALA A 22 -0.24 8.12 0.83
C ALA A 22 0.25 9.44 0.20
N LYS A 23 -0.23 9.79 -0.99
CA LYS A 23 0.20 10.99 -1.73
C LYS A 23 -0.69 12.21 -1.50
N GLU A 24 -2.00 12.01 -1.45
CA GLU A 24 -2.98 13.11 -1.59
C GLU A 24 -3.83 13.36 -0.35
N PHE A 25 -3.95 12.39 0.56
CA PHE A 25 -4.90 12.45 1.68
C PHE A 25 -4.19 12.51 3.03
N GLN A 26 -3.91 13.73 3.51
CA GLN A 26 -3.20 13.95 4.78
C GLN A 26 -4.05 13.64 6.03
N ASP A 27 -5.37 13.53 5.86
CA ASP A 27 -6.33 13.20 6.90
C ASP A 27 -6.71 11.72 6.92
N MET A 28 -6.04 10.87 6.13
CA MET A 28 -6.29 9.43 6.04
C MET A 28 -5.02 8.62 6.32
N GLU A 29 -5.19 7.46 6.96
CA GLU A 29 -4.10 6.56 7.30
C GLU A 29 -4.52 5.12 6.98
N VAL A 30 -3.73 4.42 6.15
CA VAL A 30 -3.93 2.98 5.92
C VAL A 30 -3.24 2.22 7.06
N VAL A 31 -4.05 1.59 7.91
CA VAL A 31 -3.58 0.93 9.14
C VAL A 31 -3.48 -0.58 9.01
N ALA A 32 -4.13 -1.18 7.99
CA ALA A 32 -4.11 -2.62 7.77
C ALA A 32 -4.33 -2.97 6.30
N ILE A 33 -3.69 -4.04 5.86
CA ILE A 33 -3.89 -4.66 4.55
C ILE A 33 -4.13 -6.15 4.78
N ASN A 34 -5.15 -6.70 4.13
CA ASN A 34 -5.41 -8.14 4.10
C ASN A 34 -5.31 -8.64 2.65
N ASP A 35 -4.54 -9.70 2.42
CA ASP A 35 -4.41 -10.38 1.13
C ASP A 35 -4.05 -11.86 1.35
N LEU A 36 -3.92 -12.64 0.26
CA LEU A 36 -3.53 -14.05 0.29
C LEU A 36 -2.02 -14.26 0.10
N LEU A 37 -1.29 -13.19 -0.22
CA LEU A 37 0.15 -13.23 -0.50
C LEU A 37 0.96 -12.74 0.70
N GLU A 38 2.20 -13.24 0.79
CA GLU A 38 3.16 -12.85 1.84
C GLU A 38 3.54 -11.36 1.76
N ALA A 39 3.87 -10.77 2.91
CA ALA A 39 4.16 -9.34 3.04
C ALA A 39 5.31 -8.88 2.13
N ASP A 40 6.38 -9.68 2.00
CA ASP A 40 7.52 -9.40 1.12
C ASP A 40 7.10 -9.22 -0.34
N TYR A 41 6.17 -10.06 -0.80
CA TYR A 41 5.70 -10.00 -2.17
C TYR A 41 4.76 -8.81 -2.39
N LEU A 42 3.89 -8.51 -1.43
CA LEU A 42 3.03 -7.33 -1.47
C LEU A 42 3.85 -6.03 -1.45
N ALA A 43 4.91 -5.97 -0.64
CA ALA A 43 5.86 -4.86 -0.59
C ALA A 43 6.57 -4.67 -1.93
N TYR A 44 7.05 -5.76 -2.55
CA TYR A 44 7.63 -5.73 -3.88
C TYR A 44 6.64 -5.17 -4.93
N MET A 45 5.40 -5.67 -4.95
CA MET A 45 4.36 -5.21 -5.88
C MET A 45 3.91 -3.77 -5.62
N LEU A 46 4.00 -3.30 -4.37
CA LEU A 46 3.77 -1.90 -4.04
C LEU A 46 4.93 -1.03 -4.52
N LYS A 47 6.18 -1.48 -4.38
CA LYS A 47 7.36 -0.72 -4.80
C LYS A 47 7.47 -0.62 -6.31
N TYR A 48 7.17 -1.69 -7.05
CA TYR A 48 7.34 -1.76 -8.50
C TYR A 48 6.00 -2.03 -9.20
N ASP A 49 5.55 -1.07 -10.00
CA ASP A 49 4.38 -1.23 -10.87
C ASP A 49 4.77 -0.93 -12.32
N SER A 50 4.42 -1.83 -13.25
CA SER A 50 4.81 -1.72 -14.65
C SER A 50 4.11 -0.58 -15.41
N VAL A 51 2.93 -0.15 -14.96
CA VAL A 51 2.13 0.89 -15.64
C VAL A 51 2.37 2.25 -14.99
N HIS A 52 2.39 2.29 -13.66
CA HIS A 52 2.48 3.53 -12.90
C HIS A 52 3.90 3.84 -12.38
N GLY A 53 4.87 3.00 -12.71
CA GLY A 53 6.25 3.15 -12.27
C GLY A 53 6.45 2.85 -10.78
N PRO A 54 7.67 3.11 -10.28
CA PRO A 54 8.03 2.80 -8.91
C PRO A 54 7.28 3.71 -7.92
N PHE A 55 7.03 3.19 -6.72
CA PHE A 55 6.47 3.99 -5.64
C PHE A 55 7.53 4.95 -5.07
N ASN A 56 7.16 6.23 -4.98
CA ASN A 56 7.98 7.33 -4.46
C ASN A 56 7.95 7.38 -2.92
N GLY A 57 8.29 6.26 -2.31
CA GLY A 57 8.43 6.10 -0.86
C GLY A 57 9.38 4.96 -0.54
N GLU A 58 9.87 4.94 0.69
CA GLU A 58 10.56 3.77 1.22
C GLU A 58 9.52 2.67 1.48
N VAL A 59 9.87 1.44 1.11
CA VAL A 59 9.04 0.26 1.36
C VAL A 59 9.98 -0.79 1.95
N ALA A 60 9.69 -1.20 3.17
CA ALA A 60 10.40 -2.23 3.89
C ALA A 60 9.38 -3.14 4.58
N VAL A 61 9.74 -4.40 4.75
CA VAL A 61 8.99 -5.35 5.56
C VAL A 61 9.78 -5.55 6.85
N ASP A 62 9.13 -5.29 7.97
CA ASP A 62 9.65 -5.60 9.30
C ASP A 62 8.94 -6.85 9.80
N ASN A 63 9.69 -7.93 9.93
CA ASN A 63 9.21 -9.18 10.50
C ASN A 63 9.38 -9.05 12.01
N GLY A 64 8.33 -8.53 12.66
CA GLY A 64 8.32 -8.29 14.11
C GLY A 64 8.77 -9.47 14.96
#